data_AF-A0A846CB20-F1
#
_entry.id   AF-A0A846CB20-F1
#
_cell.length_a   1.000
_cell.length_b   1.000
_cell.length_c   1.000
_cell.angle_alpha   90.00
_cell.angle_beta   90.00
_cell.angle_gamma   90.00
#
_symmetry.space_group_name_H-M   'P 1'
#
loop_
_entity.id
_entity.type
_entity.pdbx_description
1 polymer ?
#
loop_
_entity_poly.entity_id
_entity_poly.type
_entity_poly.pdbx_seq_one_letter_code
_entity_poly.pdbx_strand_id
1 'polypeptide(L)' 'GSHKKLSLWDLGSGELLRNPLDHQGDVVSVAFSPQGQTLVSGSTDGTITVWGI' A
#
# COMPACT_ATOMS: atom_id res chain seq x y z
N GLY A 1 6.15 9.13 -14.51
CA GLY A 1 6.69 8.28 -13.43
C GLY A 1 5.60 7.33 -13.04
N SER A 2 5.91 6.05 -12.84
CA SER A 2 4.88 5.07 -12.51
C SER A 2 4.78 4.91 -11.00
N HIS A 3 3.56 5.05 -10.47
CA HIS A 3 3.24 4.95 -9.04
C HIS A 3 2.74 3.54 -8.72
N LYS A 4 3.53 2.53 -9.10
CA LYS A 4 3.24 1.11 -8.92
C LYS A 4 3.49 0.61 -7.50
N LYS A 5 4.23 1.36 -6.69
CA LYS A 5 4.72 0.90 -5.39
C LYS A 5 3.99 1.56 -4.24
N LEU A 6 3.69 0.76 -3.22
CA LEU A 6 3.14 1.21 -1.96
C LEU A 6 4.13 0.98 -0.82
N SER A 7 4.46 2.03 -0.07
CA SER A 7 5.35 1.95 1.10
C SER A 7 4.61 2.39 2.36
N LEU A 8 4.84 1.70 3.47
CA LEU A 8 4.29 2.05 4.78
C LEU A 8 5.41 2.53 5.70
N TRP A 9 5.19 3.68 6.33
CA TRP A 9 6.15 4.36 7.16
C TRP A 9 5.61 4.53 8.57
N ASP A 10 6.48 4.36 9.55
CA ASP A 10 6.20 4.81 10.91
C ASP A 10 6.46 6.32 10.99
N LEU A 11 5.45 7.09 11.41
CA LEU A 11 5.56 8.55 11.44
C LEU A 11 6.40 9.06 12.63
N GLY A 12 6.58 8.25 13.68
CA GLY A 12 7.36 8.63 14.85
C GLY A 12 8.87 8.55 14.61
N SER A 13 9.31 7.43 14.03
CA SER A 13 10.71 7.13 13.72
C SER A 13 11.11 7.55 12.30
N GLY A 14 10.15 7.68 11.37
CA GLY A 14 10.41 7.91 9.95
C GLY A 14 10.88 6.66 9.21
N GLU A 15 10.86 5.49 9.86
CA GLU A 15 11.35 4.25 9.29
C GLU A 15 10.31 3.55 8.41
N LEU A 16 10.79 2.82 7.41
CA LEU A 16 9.96 1.97 6.59
C LEU A 16 9.56 0.73 7.40
N LEU A 17 8.27 0.56 7.66
CA LEU A 17 7.76 -0.53 8.51
C LEU A 17 7.92 -1.91 7.85
N ARG A 18 7.81 -1.98 6.52
CA ARG A 18 7.78 -3.23 5.76
C ARG A 18 8.26 -3.02 4.32
N ASN A 19 8.59 -4.13 3.64
CA ASN A 19 8.92 -4.11 2.21
C ASN A 19 7.76 -3.51 1.40
N PRO A 20 8.06 -2.64 0.40
CA PRO A 20 7.02 -2.05 -0.43
C PRO A 20 6.25 -3.12 -1.21
N LEU A 21 4.95 -2.93 -1.33
CA LEU A 21 4.12 -3.73 -2.23
C LEU A 21 4.27 -3.22 -3.65
N ASP A 22 4.39 -4.16 -4.60
CA ASP A 22 4.53 -3.86 -6.01
C ASP A 22 3.24 -4.22 -6.75
N HIS A 23 2.72 -3.28 -7.52
CA HIS A 23 1.66 -3.48 -8.50
C HIS A 23 2.21 -3.48 -9.91
N GLN A 24 1.50 -4.11 -10.84
CA GLN A 24 1.87 -4.09 -12.26
C GLN A 24 1.36 -2.82 -12.94
N GLY A 25 0.32 -2.19 -12.38
CA GLY A 25 -0.26 -0.91 -12.77
C GLY A 25 -0.10 0.18 -11.71
N ASP A 26 -0.49 1.41 -12.06
CA ASP A 26 -0.44 2.53 -11.12
C ASP A 26 -1.49 2.33 -10.01
N VAL A 27 -1.09 2.57 -8.77
CA VAL A 27 -2.00 2.57 -7.63
C VAL A 27 -2.88 3.81 -7.70
N VAL A 28 -4.20 3.61 -7.69
CA VAL A 28 -5.18 4.70 -7.81
C VAL A 28 -5.98 4.94 -6.54
N SER A 29 -5.97 3.99 -5.60
CA SER A 29 -6.70 4.12 -4.33
C SER A 29 -6.05 3.30 -3.22
N VAL A 30 -6.19 3.79 -1.99
CA VAL A 30 -5.76 3.12 -0.75
C VAL A 30 -6.78 3.31 0.35
N ALA A 31 -6.96 2.29 1.20
CA ALA A 31 -7.83 2.38 2.38
C ALA A 31 -7.31 1.48 3.51
N PHE A 32 -7.33 1.99 4.74
CA PHE A 32 -7.09 1.18 5.93
C PHE A 32 -8.40 0.56 6.42
N SER A 33 -8.30 -0.65 6.95
CA SER A 33 -9.35 -1.24 7.79
C SER A 33 -9.59 -0.35 9.03
N PRO A 34 -10.80 -0.33 9.60
CA PRO A 34 -11.10 0.52 10.76
C PRO A 34 -10.23 0.20 11.99
N GLN A 35 -9.75 -1.04 12.10
CA GLN A 35 -8.86 -1.48 13.17
C GLN A 35 -7.37 -1.25 12.85
N GLY A 36 -7.01 -0.79 11.65
CA GLY A 36 -5.64 -0.49 11.24
C GLY A 36 -4.74 -1.71 10.97
N GLN A 37 -5.27 -2.92 11.08
CA GLN A 37 -4.52 -4.18 10.93
C GLN A 37 -4.32 -4.60 9.46
N THR A 38 -5.03 -3.94 8.55
CA THR A 38 -5.02 -4.25 7.13
C THR A 38 -5.15 -2.99 6.31
N LEU A 39 -4.42 -2.95 5.21
CA LEU A 39 -4.50 -1.93 4.16
C LEU A 39 -4.91 -2.60 2.84
N VAL A 40 -5.76 -1.93 2.07
CA VAL A 40 -6.17 -2.36 0.74
C VAL A 40 -5.74 -1.31 -0.27
N SER A 41 -5.23 -1.75 -1.42
CA SER A 41 -4.83 -0.90 -2.53
C SER A 41 -5.44 -1.38 -3.84
N GLY A 42 -5.94 -0.46 -4.66
CA GLY A 42 -6.47 -0.72 -6.00
C GLY A 42 -5.53 -0.19 -7.08
N SER A 43 -5.35 -0.97 -8.15
CA SER A 43 -4.41 -0.67 -9.24
C SER A 43 -5.11 -0.65 -10.62
N THR A 44 -4.54 0.11 -11.55
CA THR A 44 -4.98 0.11 -12.96
C THR A 44 -4.72 -1.20 -13.70
N ASP A 45 -3.95 -2.13 -13.12
CA ASP A 45 -3.81 -3.50 -13.65
C ASP A 45 -5.04 -4.39 -13.40
N GLY A 46 -6.08 -3.84 -12.77
CA GLY A 46 -7.33 -4.55 -12.49
C GLY A 46 -7.28 -5.40 -11.22
N THR A 47 -6.20 -5.29 -10.43
CA THR A 47 -6.06 -6.03 -9.17
C THR A 47 -6.33 -5.17 -7.94
N ILE A 48 -6.72 -5.86 -6.88
CA ILE A 48 -6.80 -5.32 -5.52
C ILE A 48 -5.82 -6.14 -4.69
N THR A 49 -4.92 -5.46 -3.99
CA THR A 49 -3.96 -6.10 -3.09
C THR A 49 -4.30 -5.76 -1.65
N VAL A 50 -4.39 -6.80 -0.82
CA VAL A 50 -4.62 -6.71 0.62
C VAL A 50 -3.30 -6.94 1.35
N TRP A 51 -2.99 -6.03 2.28
CA TRP A 51 -1.76 -6.04 3.05
C TRP A 51 -2.04 -6.11 4.54
N GLY A 52 -1.59 -7.18 5.21
CA GLY A 52 -1.59 -7.25 6.66
C GLY A 52 -0.46 -6.41 7.25
N ILE A 53 -0.81 -5.54 8.20
CA ILE A 53 0.11 -4.64 8.91
C ILE A 53 0.57 -5.26 10.21
#